data_AF-A0A7C5J275-F1
#
_entry.id   AF-A0A7C5J275-F1
#
_cell.length_a   1.000
_cell.length_b   1.000
_cell.length_c   1.000
_cell.angle_alpha   90.00
_cell.angle_beta   90.00
_cell.angle_gamma   90.00
#
_symmetry.space_group_name_H-M   'P 1'
#
loop_
_entity.id
_entity.type
_entity.pdbx_description
1 polymer ?
#
loop_
_entity_poly.entity_id
_entity_poly.type
_entity_poly.pdbx_seq_one_letter_code
_entity_poly.pdbx_strand_id
1 'polypeptide(L)'
;MSVLDTGRMFAPKITMNAPAPDFVASVQPPPKAEVEEASDEVRALRDRVNFLENRVRQLEIELDEAKSQISYEVDFSDIDAPVPSAALEEPVSLHRRLRHDPRDVTTLKSLFYAYTGNADRQWCVAHALVHLGEADEQQRAHHAAHSSDALIQPSAALDAETWRRMLHHPDDEAITSDVLGVIVSAVLLAHSAALKGAGKLPKLDPDKRLDPASSTVQAARCFGWAAKTLGMNAPTLFAAPEQDVVTQMVPTVPPVCALGKRALSGRSPNELAFIAGQRLAYYRPERFVRLLVPDIVDLQDLFLAALSLGNPKLPLNATVRHRVEPIAKAIQPLLESREVDALRAAYARFSEHGGMANLQRWAVAADLTALRAGFTLCPDLAVAEAMVALQGGAVQPAIDDLIVFVTGDRYAAIREKMGLTVAS
;
A
#
# COMPACT_ATOMS: atom_id res chain seq x y z
N MET A 1 -10.05 -44.81 20.34
CA MET A 1 -9.98 -46.30 20.34
C MET A 1 -10.81 -46.74 19.14
N SER A 2 -10.35 -47.30 18.03
CA SER A 2 -9.13 -48.00 17.57
C SER A 2 -9.20 -47.95 16.02
N VAL A 3 -8.28 -47.39 15.22
CA VAL A 3 -6.93 -47.82 14.74
C VAL A 3 -6.89 -49.20 14.08
N LEU A 4 -6.41 -49.21 12.81
CA LEU A 4 -5.54 -50.16 12.04
C LEU A 4 -5.76 -49.81 10.54
N ASP A 5 -4.87 -49.22 9.73
CA ASP A 5 -3.42 -49.28 9.43
C ASP A 5 -2.95 -50.44 8.52
N THR A 6 -2.04 -50.08 7.59
CA THR A 6 -1.16 -50.86 6.69
C THR A 6 -1.77 -51.45 5.39
N GLY A 7 -1.11 -51.46 4.22
CA GLY A 7 0.27 -51.10 3.85
C GLY A 7 0.54 -51.20 2.33
N ARG A 8 1.66 -50.60 1.90
CA ARG A 8 2.30 -50.69 0.57
C ARG A 8 2.80 -52.12 0.27
N MET A 9 2.96 -52.51 -1.02
CA MET A 9 4.21 -53.07 -1.58
C MET A 9 4.15 -53.53 -3.06
N PHE A 10 5.18 -53.11 -3.82
CA PHE A 10 5.94 -53.72 -4.92
C PHE A 10 5.34 -54.22 -6.27
N ALA A 11 6.09 -53.84 -7.32
CA ALA A 11 5.98 -54.19 -8.74
C ALA A 11 6.54 -55.59 -9.09
N PRO A 12 6.37 -56.04 -10.36
CA PRO A 12 7.35 -56.90 -11.01
C PRO A 12 7.92 -56.29 -12.31
N LYS A 13 9.24 -56.48 -12.49
CA LYS A 13 9.98 -56.37 -13.75
C LYS A 13 9.67 -57.57 -14.65
N ILE A 14 9.51 -57.36 -15.96
CA ILE A 14 9.77 -58.39 -16.98
C ILE A 14 10.50 -57.72 -18.16
N THR A 15 11.65 -58.29 -18.54
CA THR A 15 12.46 -57.88 -19.68
C THR A 15 12.52 -59.01 -20.72
N MET A 16 12.56 -58.60 -22.00
CA MET A 16 13.07 -59.28 -23.21
C MET A 16 12.21 -60.37 -23.90
N ASN A 17 11.75 -60.09 -25.13
CA ASN A 17 12.31 -60.71 -26.35
C ASN A 17 11.69 -60.13 -27.65
N ALA A 18 12.56 -59.79 -28.61
CA ALA A 18 12.25 -59.44 -30.01
C ALA A 18 12.24 -60.70 -30.91
N PRO A 19 12.08 -60.64 -32.25
CA PRO A 19 11.41 -59.66 -33.14
C PRO A 19 10.27 -60.32 -33.97
N ALA A 20 9.46 -59.52 -34.67
CA ALA A 20 8.40 -59.97 -35.59
C ALA A 20 8.52 -59.25 -36.97
N PRO A 21 8.01 -59.84 -38.07
CA PRO A 21 8.66 -59.83 -39.38
C PRO A 21 8.23 -58.72 -40.34
N ASP A 22 9.05 -58.61 -41.40
CA ASP A 22 9.01 -57.68 -42.53
C ASP A 22 7.71 -57.72 -43.37
N PHE A 23 7.21 -56.53 -43.70
CA PHE A 23 6.38 -56.28 -44.88
C PHE A 23 6.94 -55.08 -45.64
N VAL A 24 7.57 -55.35 -46.79
CA VAL A 24 8.03 -54.35 -47.75
C VAL A 24 6.90 -54.07 -48.74
N ALA A 25 6.42 -52.83 -48.76
CA ALA A 25 5.68 -52.28 -49.90
C ALA A 25 6.19 -50.86 -50.17
N SER A 26 6.85 -50.69 -51.31
CA SER A 26 7.33 -49.41 -51.83
C SER A 26 6.16 -48.49 -52.21
N VAL A 27 6.07 -47.31 -51.60
CA VAL A 27 5.18 -46.23 -52.04
C VAL A 27 6.05 -45.04 -52.46
N GLN A 28 5.85 -44.59 -53.69
CA GLN A 28 6.57 -43.48 -54.33
C GLN A 28 6.47 -42.16 -53.53
N PRO A 29 7.49 -41.28 -53.60
CA PRO A 29 7.43 -39.97 -52.97
C PRO A 29 6.34 -39.11 -53.63
N PRO A 30 5.54 -38.36 -52.85
CA PRO A 30 4.54 -37.45 -53.38
C PRO A 30 5.20 -36.28 -54.13
N PRO A 31 4.48 -35.65 -55.09
CA PRO A 31 5.02 -34.59 -55.93
C PRO A 31 5.36 -33.36 -55.10
N LYS A 32 6.44 -32.66 -55.48
CA LYS A 32 6.84 -31.37 -54.88
C LYS A 32 5.71 -30.36 -55.06
N ALA A 33 4.97 -30.10 -53.97
CA ALA A 33 4.14 -28.93 -53.87
C ALA A 33 5.05 -27.71 -53.72
N GLU A 34 4.88 -26.78 -54.64
CA GLU A 34 5.56 -25.49 -54.70
C GLU A 34 5.36 -24.73 -53.38
N VAL A 35 6.45 -24.15 -52.88
CA VAL A 35 6.45 -23.32 -51.68
C VAL A 35 5.58 -22.10 -51.98
N GLU A 36 4.38 -22.08 -51.40
CA GLU A 36 3.49 -20.93 -51.40
C GLU A 36 4.27 -19.73 -50.86
N GLU A 37 4.52 -18.73 -51.72
CA GLU A 37 5.20 -17.50 -51.35
C GLU A 37 4.51 -16.92 -50.12
N ALA A 38 5.25 -16.84 -49.01
CA ALA A 38 4.75 -16.22 -47.80
C ALA A 38 4.25 -14.81 -48.16
N SER A 39 2.94 -14.56 -47.96
CA SER A 39 2.31 -13.24 -48.12
C SER A 39 3.27 -12.15 -47.65
N ASP A 40 3.39 -11.05 -48.41
CA ASP A 40 4.30 -9.95 -48.11
C ASP A 40 4.14 -9.45 -46.65
N GLU A 41 2.94 -9.58 -46.06
CA GLU A 41 2.66 -9.28 -44.66
C GLU A 41 3.37 -10.24 -43.68
N VAL A 42 3.42 -11.55 -43.98
CA VAL A 42 4.11 -12.56 -43.17
C VAL A 42 5.62 -12.35 -43.24
N ARG A 43 6.15 -11.93 -44.39
CA ARG A 43 7.56 -11.55 -44.54
C ARG A 43 7.87 -10.30 -43.72
N ALA A 44 7.05 -9.26 -43.83
CA ALA A 44 7.20 -8.02 -43.07
C ALA A 44 7.11 -8.24 -41.55
N LEU A 45 6.21 -9.13 -41.09
CA LEU A 45 6.09 -9.49 -39.68
C LEU A 45 7.31 -10.26 -39.18
N ARG A 46 7.85 -11.21 -39.97
CA ARG A 46 9.10 -11.91 -39.62
C ARG A 46 10.28 -10.96 -39.52
N ASP A 47 10.41 -10.04 -40.46
CA ASP A 47 11.47 -9.02 -40.44
C ASP A 47 11.33 -8.11 -39.21
N ARG A 48 10.10 -7.76 -38.82
CA ARG A 48 9.84 -6.97 -37.62
C ARG A 48 10.14 -7.72 -36.32
N VAL A 49 9.80 -9.00 -36.24
CA VAL A 49 10.13 -9.85 -35.09
C VAL A 49 11.64 -9.97 -34.95
N ASN A 50 12.36 -10.28 -36.03
CA ASN A 50 13.82 -10.35 -36.02
C ASN A 50 14.47 -9.03 -35.60
N PHE A 51 13.92 -7.89 -36.05
CA PHE A 51 14.39 -6.57 -35.62
C PHE A 51 14.18 -6.34 -34.11
N LEU A 52 13.02 -6.70 -33.58
CA LEU A 52 12.69 -6.54 -32.16
C LEU A 52 13.54 -7.46 -31.28
N GLU A 53 13.75 -8.71 -31.68
CA GLU A 53 14.61 -9.67 -30.96
C GLU A 53 16.06 -9.17 -30.89
N ASN A 54 16.59 -8.62 -31.99
CA ASN A 54 17.91 -8.01 -32.00
C ASN A 54 17.98 -6.76 -31.09
N ARG A 55 16.91 -5.94 -31.05
CA ARG A 55 16.87 -4.76 -30.18
C ARG A 55 16.78 -5.12 -28.71
N VAL A 56 16.03 -6.16 -28.35
CA VAL A 56 15.97 -6.69 -26.98
C VAL A 56 17.34 -7.18 -26.54
N ARG A 57 18.02 -7.97 -27.36
CA ARG A 57 19.39 -8.45 -27.05
C ARG A 57 20.37 -7.31 -26.84
N GLN A 58 20.28 -6.26 -27.67
CA GLN A 58 21.11 -5.06 -27.52
C GLN A 58 20.81 -4.31 -26.21
N LEU A 59 19.53 -4.19 -25.84
CA LEU A 59 19.11 -3.55 -24.59
C LEU A 59 19.51 -4.37 -23.35
N GLU A 60 19.54 -5.70 -23.45
CA GLU A 60 20.04 -6.58 -22.39
C GLU A 60 21.54 -6.38 -22.16
N ILE A 61 22.33 -6.25 -23.24
CA ILE A 61 23.77 -5.92 -23.14
C ILE A 61 23.97 -4.53 -22.53
N GLU A 62 23.23 -3.51 -23.01
CA GLU A 62 23.30 -2.16 -22.46
C GLU A 62 22.87 -2.12 -20.98
N LEU A 63 21.90 -2.94 -20.59
CA LEU A 63 21.45 -3.08 -19.20
C LEU A 63 22.50 -3.77 -18.33
N ASP A 64 23.17 -4.81 -18.82
CA ASP A 64 24.25 -5.48 -18.10
C ASP A 64 25.50 -4.60 -17.99
N GLU A 65 25.82 -3.83 -19.03
CA GLU A 65 26.86 -2.80 -19.00
C GLU A 65 26.52 -1.71 -17.97
N ALA A 66 25.29 -1.18 -17.98
CA ALA A 66 24.85 -0.19 -17.00
C ALA A 66 24.84 -0.75 -15.56
N LYS A 67 24.44 -2.00 -15.37
CA LYS A 67 24.53 -2.69 -14.06
C LYS A 67 25.97 -2.89 -13.62
N SER A 68 26.88 -3.22 -14.55
CA SER A 68 28.31 -3.36 -14.25
C SER A 68 28.96 -2.02 -13.90
N GLN A 69 28.48 -0.91 -14.47
CA GLN A 69 28.90 0.44 -14.11
C GLN A 69 28.37 0.89 -12.75
N ILE A 70 27.33 0.24 -12.24
CA ILE A 70 26.72 0.52 -10.93
C ILE A 70 27.26 -0.43 -9.83
N SER A 71 28.00 -1.49 -10.19
CA SER A 71 28.52 -2.50 -9.24
C SER A 71 30.04 -2.57 -9.25
N TYR A 72 30.68 -1.50 -8.79
CA TYR A 72 32.03 -1.55 -8.24
C TYR A 72 32.07 -0.72 -6.95
N GLU A 73 31.45 -1.22 -5.89
CA GLU A 73 31.87 -0.89 -4.53
C GLU A 73 32.90 -1.96 -4.13
N VAL A 74 34.17 -1.56 -4.18
CA VAL A 74 35.27 -2.33 -3.61
C VAL A 74 35.18 -2.17 -2.10
N ASP A 75 34.94 -3.28 -1.42
CA ASP A 75 34.97 -3.44 0.04
C ASP A 75 36.33 -2.99 0.60
N PHE A 76 36.30 -1.96 1.45
CA PHE A 76 37.41 -1.52 2.31
C PHE A 76 36.99 -1.58 3.78
N SER A 77 36.34 -2.68 4.20
CA SER A 77 36.38 -3.04 5.62
C SER A 77 37.86 -3.23 6.03
N ASP A 78 38.25 -2.52 7.08
CA ASP A 78 39.60 -2.38 7.66
C ASP A 78 40.46 -1.25 7.09
N ILE A 79 40.13 0.00 7.46
CA ILE A 79 41.08 1.01 7.99
C ILE A 79 40.24 2.05 8.75
N ASP A 80 40.54 2.25 10.04
CA ASP A 80 40.16 3.45 10.80
C ASP A 80 40.67 4.69 10.04
N ALA A 81 39.80 5.34 9.28
CA ALA A 81 40.08 6.62 8.63
C ALA A 81 38.99 7.64 8.97
N PRO A 82 39.36 8.90 9.21
CA PRO A 82 38.42 9.94 9.61
C PRO A 82 37.40 10.17 8.49
N VAL A 83 36.15 10.42 8.87
CA VAL A 83 35.04 10.86 8.00
C VAL A 83 35.61 11.83 6.97
N PRO A 84 35.56 11.49 5.66
CA PRO A 84 36.06 12.39 4.63
C PRO A 84 35.34 13.72 4.77
N SER A 85 36.10 14.81 4.61
CA SER A 85 35.57 16.14 4.34
C SER A 85 34.81 16.10 3.01
N ALA A 86 33.63 15.48 3.01
CA ALA A 86 32.69 15.49 1.91
C ALA A 86 32.16 16.92 1.83
N ALA A 87 32.21 17.51 0.64
CA ALA A 87 31.25 18.54 0.30
C ALA A 87 29.88 18.02 0.77
N LEU A 88 29.26 18.70 1.74
CA LEU A 88 28.01 18.27 2.38
C LEU A 88 27.04 17.91 1.26
N GLU A 89 26.83 16.61 1.02
CA GLU A 89 25.89 16.17 0.00
C GLU A 89 24.54 16.77 0.35
N GLU A 90 23.87 17.37 -0.64
CA GLU A 90 22.60 18.04 -0.37
C GLU A 90 21.59 17.02 0.17
N PRO A 91 20.87 17.31 1.27
CA PRO A 91 19.91 16.38 1.87
C PRO A 91 18.91 15.75 0.89
N VAL A 92 18.58 16.47 -0.19
CA VAL A 92 17.69 16.00 -1.25
C VAL A 92 18.28 14.83 -2.04
N SER A 93 19.58 14.81 -2.32
CA SER A 93 20.21 13.68 -3.03
C SER A 93 20.28 12.44 -2.15
N LEU A 94 20.66 12.61 -0.88
CA LEU A 94 20.68 11.55 0.12
C LEU A 94 19.28 10.95 0.31
N HIS A 95 18.26 11.78 0.45
CA HIS A 95 16.89 11.29 0.58
C HIS A 95 16.39 10.57 -0.67
N ARG A 96 16.84 10.96 -1.88
CA ARG A 96 16.54 10.21 -3.11
C ARG A 96 17.13 8.80 -3.07
N ARG A 97 18.36 8.64 -2.57
CA ARG A 97 18.99 7.32 -2.39
C ARG A 97 18.18 6.46 -1.43
N LEU A 98 17.75 7.03 -0.29
CA LEU A 98 16.90 6.32 0.69
C LEU A 98 15.57 5.82 0.11
N ARG A 99 15.02 6.46 -0.93
CA ARG A 99 13.79 5.93 -1.57
C ARG A 99 14.04 4.61 -2.32
N HIS A 100 15.27 4.37 -2.77
CA HIS A 100 15.66 3.14 -3.44
C HIS A 100 16.18 2.10 -2.45
N ASP A 101 16.95 2.53 -1.45
CA ASP A 101 17.42 1.70 -0.35
C ASP A 101 17.12 2.35 1.01
N PRO A 102 15.92 2.10 1.58
CA PRO A 102 15.46 2.69 2.84
C PRO A 102 16.33 2.41 4.05
N ARG A 103 17.15 1.35 4.01
CA ARG A 103 17.96 0.90 5.14
C ARG A 103 19.46 1.13 4.92
N ASP A 104 19.84 1.90 3.90
CA ASP A 104 21.23 2.32 3.69
C ASP A 104 21.74 3.15 4.88
N VAL A 105 22.47 2.47 5.77
CA VAL A 105 23.02 3.02 7.02
C VAL A 105 23.99 4.16 6.72
N THR A 106 24.79 4.04 5.65
CA THR A 106 25.76 5.07 5.27
C THR A 106 25.02 6.36 4.88
N THR A 107 23.98 6.24 4.05
CA THR A 107 23.15 7.40 3.67
C THR A 107 22.43 8.01 4.88
N LEU A 108 21.87 7.19 5.78
CA LEU A 108 21.23 7.68 7.00
C LEU A 108 22.22 8.45 7.90
N LYS A 109 23.44 7.93 8.10
CA LYS A 109 24.49 8.62 8.87
C LYS A 109 24.90 9.93 8.21
N SER A 110 25.12 9.95 6.89
CA SER A 110 25.40 11.18 6.14
C SER A 110 24.27 12.20 6.28
N LEU A 111 23.01 11.76 6.26
CA LEU A 111 21.84 12.64 6.41
C LEU A 111 21.75 13.25 7.82
N PHE A 112 22.12 12.49 8.87
CA PHE A 112 22.21 13.01 10.24
C PHE A 112 23.18 14.18 10.34
N TYR A 113 24.36 14.07 9.72
CA TYR A 113 25.36 15.15 9.70
C TYR A 113 24.97 16.30 8.76
N ALA A 114 24.33 16.01 7.63
CA ALA A 114 23.82 17.04 6.71
C ALA A 114 22.76 17.94 7.36
N TYR A 115 22.04 17.44 8.37
CA TYR A 115 21.08 18.21 9.18
C TYR A 115 21.69 18.89 10.41
N THR A 116 23.02 19.00 10.51
CA THR A 116 23.67 19.76 11.60
C THR A 116 23.11 21.19 11.68
N GLY A 117 22.64 21.59 12.86
CA GLY A 117 21.94 22.86 13.09
C GLY A 117 20.41 22.77 12.98
N ASN A 118 19.86 21.61 12.63
CA ASN A 118 18.43 21.31 12.69
C ASN A 118 18.18 20.10 13.63
N ALA A 119 18.01 20.39 14.92
CA ALA A 119 17.89 19.36 15.96
C ALA A 119 16.73 18.37 15.71
N ASP A 120 15.60 18.83 15.18
CA ASP A 120 14.41 18.00 14.93
C ASP A 120 14.65 16.98 13.81
N ARG A 121 15.26 17.42 12.72
CA ARG A 121 15.62 16.52 11.62
C ARG A 121 16.73 15.55 12.03
N GLN A 122 17.71 16.00 12.80
CA GLN A 122 18.71 15.12 13.39
C GLN A 122 18.09 14.07 14.32
N TRP A 123 17.09 14.46 15.12
CA TRP A 123 16.34 13.53 15.96
C TRP A 123 15.59 12.48 15.14
N CYS A 124 14.92 12.90 14.06
CA CYS A 124 14.21 11.98 13.17
C CYS A 124 15.13 10.94 12.52
N VAL A 125 16.32 11.35 12.07
CA VAL A 125 17.30 10.44 11.48
C VAL A 125 17.93 9.53 12.55
N ALA A 126 18.26 10.09 13.72
CA ALA A 126 18.76 9.30 14.84
C ALA A 126 17.75 8.23 15.29
N HIS A 127 16.46 8.55 15.32
CA HIS A 127 15.40 7.60 15.62
C HIS A 127 15.40 6.40 14.65
N ALA A 128 15.53 6.65 13.34
CA ALA A 128 15.65 5.58 12.35
C ALA A 128 16.91 4.73 12.58
N LEU A 129 18.07 5.35 12.81
CA LEU A 129 19.32 4.62 13.09
C LEU A 129 19.26 3.80 14.38
N VAL A 130 18.62 4.33 15.43
CA VAL A 130 18.42 3.62 16.71
C VAL A 130 17.51 2.41 16.50
N HIS A 131 16.41 2.57 15.77
CA HIS A 131 15.50 1.48 15.45
C HIS A 131 16.19 0.36 14.64
N LEU A 132 17.08 0.72 13.72
CA LEU A 132 17.88 -0.24 12.96
C LEU A 132 18.99 -0.92 13.78
N GLY A 133 19.32 -0.41 14.98
CA GLY A 133 20.43 -0.89 15.79
C GLY A 133 21.81 -0.37 15.35
N GLU A 134 21.84 0.60 14.44
CA GLU A 134 23.04 1.06 13.72
C GLU A 134 23.54 2.44 14.15
N ALA A 135 22.84 3.07 15.10
CA ALA A 135 23.22 4.34 15.69
C ALA A 135 24.55 4.24 16.45
N ASP A 136 25.38 5.29 16.39
CA ASP A 136 26.53 5.46 17.27
C ASP A 136 26.12 6.07 18.64
N GLU A 137 27.09 6.34 19.51
CA GLU A 137 26.84 6.91 20.83
C GLU A 137 26.23 8.32 20.76
N GLN A 138 26.70 9.17 19.84
CA GLN A 138 26.19 10.53 19.67
C GLN A 138 24.74 10.51 19.21
N GLN A 139 24.42 9.70 18.21
CA GLN A 139 23.08 9.54 17.65
C GLN A 139 22.12 8.95 18.69
N ARG A 140 22.54 7.93 19.46
CA ARG A 140 21.75 7.39 20.57
C ARG A 140 21.46 8.45 21.62
N ALA A 141 22.47 9.22 22.03
CA ALA A 141 22.30 10.29 23.01
C ALA A 141 21.33 11.37 22.51
N HIS A 142 21.45 11.79 21.25
CA HIS A 142 20.57 12.78 20.63
C HIS A 142 19.11 12.31 20.56
N HIS A 143 18.89 11.04 20.19
CA HIS A 143 17.56 10.43 20.20
C HIS A 143 16.97 10.38 21.62
N ALA A 144 17.74 9.86 22.59
CA ALA A 144 17.30 9.70 23.97
C ALA A 144 16.96 11.03 24.64
N ALA A 145 17.71 12.10 24.34
CA ALA A 145 17.50 13.43 24.93
C ALA A 145 16.12 14.05 24.61
N HIS A 146 15.49 13.62 23.50
CA HIS A 146 14.20 14.18 23.05
C HIS A 146 13.10 13.13 22.93
N SER A 147 13.36 11.88 23.33
CA SER A 147 12.36 10.81 23.34
C SER A 147 11.41 10.95 24.52
N SER A 148 10.12 10.64 24.30
CA SER A 148 9.12 10.60 25.35
C SER A 148 8.17 9.44 25.14
N ASP A 149 7.88 8.70 26.21
CA ASP A 149 6.85 7.65 26.21
C ASP A 149 5.42 8.20 26.25
N ALA A 150 5.26 9.51 26.43
CA ALA A 150 3.97 10.17 26.45
C ALA A 150 3.41 10.37 25.02
N LEU A 151 2.08 10.45 24.92
CA LEU A 151 1.45 10.90 23.67
C LEU A 151 1.92 12.30 23.29
N ILE A 152 2.13 12.50 22.00
CA ILE A 152 2.47 13.81 21.44
C ILE A 152 1.43 14.87 21.83
N GLN A 153 1.88 16.12 21.93
CA GLN A 153 1.03 17.27 22.30
C GLN A 153 0.98 18.26 21.13
N PRO A 154 0.17 17.98 20.10
CA PRO A 154 0.11 18.83 18.92
C PRO A 154 -0.56 20.17 19.24
N SER A 155 0.03 21.28 18.80
CA SER A 155 -0.54 22.62 18.94
C SER A 155 -1.59 22.94 17.87
N ALA A 156 -1.63 22.16 16.78
CA ALA A 156 -2.57 22.30 15.69
C ALA A 156 -3.00 20.94 15.12
N ALA A 157 -4.22 20.88 14.59
CA ALA A 157 -4.72 19.73 13.85
C ALA A 157 -4.25 19.75 12.39
N LEU A 158 -4.18 18.59 11.75
CA LEU A 158 -3.90 18.49 10.31
C LEU A 158 -5.05 19.04 9.47
N ASP A 159 -4.75 19.93 8.54
CA ASP A 159 -5.69 20.41 7.55
C ASP A 159 -5.69 19.55 6.27
N ALA A 160 -6.68 19.76 5.40
CA ALA A 160 -6.82 19.00 4.15
C ALA A 160 -5.65 19.24 3.17
N GLU A 161 -4.95 20.37 3.27
CA GLU A 161 -3.77 20.64 2.45
C GLU A 161 -2.56 19.82 2.90
N THR A 162 -2.34 19.72 4.20
CA THR A 162 -1.25 18.97 4.83
C THR A 162 -1.43 17.48 4.58
N TRP A 163 -2.66 16.97 4.67
CA TRP A 163 -2.99 15.62 4.21
C TRP A 163 -2.50 15.38 2.77
N ARG A 164 -2.95 16.19 1.82
CA ARG A 164 -2.66 16.02 0.39
C ARG A 164 -1.19 16.22 0.03
N ARG A 165 -0.52 17.21 0.61
CA ARG A 165 0.85 17.59 0.23
C ARG A 165 1.94 16.85 0.99
N MET A 166 1.66 16.44 2.23
CA MET A 166 2.70 15.95 3.13
C MET A 166 2.44 14.51 3.58
N LEU A 167 1.19 14.15 3.87
CA LEU A 167 0.89 12.83 4.44
C LEU A 167 0.63 11.74 3.39
N HIS A 168 -0.03 12.10 2.28
CA HIS A 168 -0.29 11.16 1.18
C HIS A 168 1.03 10.60 0.62
N HIS A 169 1.05 9.29 0.39
CA HIS A 169 2.16 8.62 -0.25
C HIS A 169 2.41 9.20 -1.66
N PRO A 170 3.67 9.38 -2.12
CA PRO A 170 3.97 9.93 -3.44
C PRO A 170 3.31 9.19 -4.62
N ASP A 171 3.12 7.88 -4.48
CA ASP A 171 2.47 7.03 -5.50
C ASP A 171 0.93 7.08 -5.47
N ASP A 172 0.34 7.93 -4.63
CA ASP A 172 -1.11 8.12 -4.58
C ASP A 172 -1.60 8.75 -5.90
N GLU A 173 -2.54 8.09 -6.56
CA GLU A 173 -3.14 8.54 -7.81
C GLU A 173 -4.38 9.39 -7.54
N ALA A 174 -4.21 10.71 -7.53
CA ALA A 174 -5.29 11.65 -7.17
C ALA A 174 -6.57 11.47 -7.99
N ILE A 175 -6.47 11.20 -9.31
CA ILE A 175 -7.65 10.98 -10.16
C ILE A 175 -8.39 9.70 -9.76
N THR A 176 -7.65 8.63 -9.43
CA THR A 176 -8.22 7.38 -8.93
C THR A 176 -8.97 7.61 -7.62
N SER A 177 -8.33 8.31 -6.68
CA SER A 177 -8.91 8.77 -5.42
C SER A 177 -10.19 9.61 -5.62
N ASP A 178 -10.20 10.51 -6.61
CA ASP A 178 -11.36 11.36 -6.93
C ASP A 178 -12.55 10.51 -7.43
N VAL A 179 -12.33 9.62 -8.40
CA VAL A 179 -13.40 8.75 -8.95
C VAL A 179 -13.99 7.86 -7.85
N LEU A 180 -13.14 7.22 -7.06
CA LEU A 180 -13.58 6.32 -5.98
C LEU A 180 -14.29 7.11 -4.87
N GLY A 181 -13.81 8.30 -4.54
CA GLY A 181 -14.42 9.18 -3.55
C GLY A 181 -15.82 9.65 -3.94
N VAL A 182 -16.13 9.79 -5.22
CA VAL A 182 -17.48 10.16 -5.69
C VAL A 182 -18.49 9.03 -5.47
N ILE A 183 -18.11 7.78 -5.74
CA ILE A 183 -19.05 6.64 -5.66
C ILE A 183 -19.17 6.04 -4.26
N VAL A 184 -18.26 6.36 -3.34
CA VAL A 184 -18.07 5.58 -2.12
C VAL A 184 -19.32 5.51 -1.24
N SER A 185 -20.10 6.58 -1.17
CA SER A 185 -21.37 6.63 -0.43
C SER A 185 -22.40 5.68 -1.03
N ALA A 186 -22.55 5.67 -2.35
CA ALA A 186 -23.44 4.76 -3.06
C ALA A 186 -22.99 3.30 -2.93
N VAL A 187 -21.68 3.04 -2.96
CA VAL A 187 -21.10 1.70 -2.73
C VAL A 187 -21.41 1.22 -1.32
N LEU A 188 -21.23 2.07 -0.30
CA LEU A 188 -21.59 1.73 1.08
C LEU A 188 -23.09 1.41 1.22
N LEU A 189 -23.97 2.23 0.63
CA LEU A 189 -25.42 2.00 0.64
C LEU A 189 -25.77 0.65 0.01
N ALA A 190 -25.23 0.35 -1.18
CA ALA A 190 -25.45 -0.90 -1.89
C ALA A 190 -24.96 -2.11 -1.07
N HIS A 191 -23.73 -2.02 -0.53
CA HIS A 191 -23.12 -3.07 0.28
C HIS A 191 -23.92 -3.33 1.56
N SER A 192 -24.34 -2.26 2.25
CA SER A 192 -25.17 -2.35 3.47
C SER A 192 -26.52 -3.01 3.19
N ALA A 193 -27.19 -2.61 2.11
CA ALA A 193 -28.46 -3.19 1.68
C ALA A 193 -28.33 -4.68 1.33
N ALA A 194 -27.27 -5.06 0.60
CA ALA A 194 -26.98 -6.44 0.25
C ALA A 194 -26.76 -7.32 1.49
N LEU A 195 -25.93 -6.86 2.44
CA LEU A 195 -25.71 -7.59 3.70
C LEU A 195 -26.99 -7.69 4.55
N LYS A 196 -27.80 -6.63 4.59
CA LYS A 196 -29.08 -6.63 5.31
C LYS A 196 -30.06 -7.64 4.69
N GLY A 197 -30.20 -7.64 3.36
CA GLY A 197 -31.06 -8.60 2.64
C GLY A 197 -30.62 -10.05 2.82
N ALA A 198 -29.30 -10.28 2.93
CA ALA A 198 -28.73 -11.60 3.21
C ALA A 198 -28.76 -12.00 4.70
N GLY A 199 -29.22 -11.13 5.61
CA GLY A 199 -29.19 -11.37 7.07
C GLY A 199 -27.77 -11.41 7.65
N LYS A 200 -26.78 -10.88 6.93
CA LYS A 200 -25.34 -10.89 7.29
C LYS A 200 -24.84 -9.57 7.87
N LEU A 201 -25.66 -8.51 7.89
CA LEU A 201 -25.28 -7.24 8.51
C LEU A 201 -25.16 -7.42 10.03
N PRO A 202 -23.99 -7.14 10.64
CA PRO A 202 -23.82 -7.27 12.09
C PRO A 202 -24.80 -6.38 12.85
N LYS A 203 -25.43 -6.95 13.91
CA LYS A 203 -26.27 -6.19 14.82
C LYS A 203 -25.38 -5.47 15.83
N LEU A 204 -25.51 -4.15 15.90
CA LEU A 204 -24.80 -3.33 16.87
C LEU A 204 -25.63 -3.22 18.16
N ASP A 205 -25.00 -3.55 19.28
CA ASP A 205 -25.61 -3.42 20.60
C ASP A 205 -25.43 -1.98 21.12
N PRO A 206 -26.50 -1.20 21.33
CA PRO A 206 -26.41 0.18 21.81
C PRO A 206 -25.63 0.34 23.12
N ASP A 207 -25.65 -0.67 23.99
CA ASP A 207 -24.95 -0.63 25.29
C ASP A 207 -23.43 -0.76 25.11
N LYS A 208 -22.98 -1.28 23.97
CA LYS A 208 -21.56 -1.36 23.60
C LYS A 208 -21.07 -0.11 22.87
N ARG A 209 -21.92 0.90 22.65
CA ARG A 209 -21.50 2.15 22.01
C ARG A 209 -20.50 2.90 22.89
N LEU A 210 -19.42 3.38 22.30
CA LEU A 210 -18.38 4.12 22.99
C LEU A 210 -18.41 5.59 22.52
N ASP A 211 -18.58 6.51 23.47
CA ASP A 211 -18.42 7.95 23.23
C ASP A 211 -16.98 8.37 23.59
N PRO A 212 -16.16 8.80 22.63
CA PRO A 212 -14.79 9.23 22.91
C PRO A 212 -14.64 10.35 23.95
N ALA A 213 -15.68 11.18 24.14
CA ALA A 213 -15.64 12.30 25.09
C ALA A 213 -15.86 11.86 26.55
N SER A 214 -16.68 10.83 26.78
CA SER A 214 -17.11 10.41 28.12
C SER A 214 -16.67 8.98 28.49
N SER A 215 -16.18 8.18 27.54
CA SER A 215 -15.80 6.79 27.76
C SER A 215 -14.58 6.65 28.67
N THR A 216 -14.63 5.67 29.57
CA THR A 216 -13.48 5.22 30.36
C THR A 216 -12.56 4.28 29.58
N VAL A 217 -12.99 3.79 28.40
CA VAL A 217 -12.20 2.90 27.54
C VAL A 217 -11.10 3.72 26.88
N GLN A 218 -9.84 3.40 27.19
CA GLN A 218 -8.67 4.12 26.68
C GLN A 218 -8.64 4.17 25.15
N ALA A 219 -8.97 3.06 24.48
CA ALA A 219 -9.04 3.00 23.02
C ALA A 219 -10.05 4.01 22.45
N ALA A 220 -11.23 4.16 23.05
CA ALA A 220 -12.21 5.14 22.58
C ALA A 220 -11.70 6.58 22.73
N ARG A 221 -11.06 6.90 23.86
CA ARG A 221 -10.44 8.21 24.10
C ARG A 221 -9.33 8.51 23.09
N CYS A 222 -8.46 7.53 22.82
CA CYS A 222 -7.39 7.64 21.82
C CYS A 222 -7.96 7.89 20.41
N PHE A 223 -9.05 7.22 20.01
CA PHE A 223 -9.72 7.48 18.73
C PHE A 223 -10.29 8.90 18.65
N GLY A 224 -10.91 9.40 19.73
CA GLY A 224 -11.41 10.78 19.78
C GLY A 224 -10.30 11.82 19.69
N TRP A 225 -9.19 11.60 20.41
CA TRP A 225 -8.00 12.44 20.34
C TRP A 225 -7.35 12.40 18.95
N ALA A 226 -7.15 11.21 18.39
CA ALA A 226 -6.57 11.00 17.07
C ALA A 226 -7.40 11.70 15.98
N ALA A 227 -8.73 11.59 16.02
CA ALA A 227 -9.60 12.27 15.07
C ALA A 227 -9.44 13.79 15.12
N LYS A 228 -9.41 14.38 16.33
CA LYS A 228 -9.16 15.82 16.50
C LYS A 228 -7.78 16.23 15.97
N THR A 229 -6.73 15.49 16.31
CA THR A 229 -5.36 15.75 15.85
C THR A 229 -5.23 15.66 14.32
N LEU A 230 -5.93 14.72 13.71
CA LEU A 230 -5.93 14.51 12.26
C LEU A 230 -6.89 15.44 11.49
N GLY A 231 -7.62 16.32 12.17
CA GLY A 231 -8.62 17.21 11.55
C GLY A 231 -9.82 16.46 10.96
N MET A 232 -10.22 15.36 11.60
CA MET A 232 -11.27 14.45 11.16
C MET A 232 -12.37 14.31 12.21
N ASN A 233 -13.52 13.77 11.79
CA ASN A 233 -14.54 13.30 12.72
C ASN A 233 -14.31 11.82 13.02
N ALA A 234 -14.35 11.45 14.30
CA ALA A 234 -14.31 10.04 14.67
C ALA A 234 -15.60 9.34 14.18
N PRO A 235 -15.52 8.16 13.56
CA PRO A 235 -16.71 7.35 13.32
C PRO A 235 -17.34 6.94 14.66
N THR A 236 -18.60 6.53 14.64
CA THR A 236 -19.20 5.96 15.86
C THR A 236 -18.43 4.70 16.24
N LEU A 237 -18.09 4.57 17.51
CA LEU A 237 -17.30 3.46 18.03
C LEU A 237 -18.18 2.47 18.78
N PHE A 238 -17.89 1.18 18.64
CA PHE A 238 -18.52 0.12 19.44
C PHE A 238 -17.44 -0.80 20.01
N ALA A 239 -17.62 -1.27 21.24
CA ALA A 239 -16.81 -2.36 21.78
C ALA A 239 -17.26 -3.68 21.15
N ALA A 240 -16.32 -4.49 20.69
CA ALA A 240 -16.55 -5.84 20.18
C ALA A 240 -15.51 -6.82 20.75
N PRO A 241 -15.46 -7.00 22.09
CA PRO A 241 -14.44 -7.84 22.75
C PRO A 241 -14.49 -9.32 22.33
N GLU A 242 -15.60 -9.77 21.76
CA GLU A 242 -15.76 -11.10 21.17
C GLU A 242 -14.97 -11.31 19.87
N GLN A 243 -14.57 -10.24 19.18
CA GLN A 243 -13.83 -10.33 17.92
C GLN A 243 -12.33 -10.29 18.18
N ASP A 244 -11.58 -11.33 17.77
CA ASP A 244 -10.12 -11.36 17.87
C ASP A 244 -9.44 -10.58 16.73
N VAL A 245 -9.77 -9.30 16.65
CA VAL A 245 -9.20 -8.34 15.70
C VAL A 245 -8.80 -7.07 16.46
N VAL A 246 -8.04 -6.20 15.81
CA VAL A 246 -7.73 -4.86 16.35
C VAL A 246 -8.95 -3.95 16.17
N THR A 247 -9.36 -3.74 14.92
CA THR A 247 -10.52 -2.94 14.56
C THR A 247 -11.23 -3.49 13.33
N GLN A 248 -12.53 -3.29 13.24
CA GLN A 248 -13.34 -3.66 12.09
C GLN A 248 -14.27 -2.51 11.71
N MET A 249 -14.35 -2.19 10.41
CA MET A 249 -15.41 -1.32 9.89
C MET A 249 -16.68 -2.15 9.70
N VAL A 250 -17.79 -1.68 10.26
CA VAL A 250 -19.11 -2.28 10.06
C VAL A 250 -19.87 -1.40 9.06
N PRO A 251 -20.33 -1.95 7.92
CA PRO A 251 -20.93 -1.18 6.83
C PRO A 251 -22.40 -0.84 7.12
N THR A 252 -22.68 -0.24 8.27
CA THR A 252 -23.94 0.46 8.53
C THR A 252 -23.94 1.81 7.83
N VAL A 253 -25.08 2.50 7.87
CA VAL A 253 -25.23 3.84 7.28
C VAL A 253 -25.69 4.78 8.41
N PRO A 254 -24.81 5.62 8.99
CA PRO A 254 -23.37 5.77 8.68
C PRO A 254 -22.51 4.57 9.13
N PRO A 255 -21.29 4.40 8.58
CA PRO A 255 -20.42 3.29 8.94
C PRO A 255 -19.84 3.50 10.34
N VAL A 256 -19.61 2.40 11.06
CA VAL A 256 -19.08 2.43 12.42
C VAL A 256 -17.78 1.64 12.54
N CYS A 257 -16.96 1.99 13.52
CA CYS A 257 -15.74 1.27 13.85
C CYS A 257 -15.94 0.43 15.11
N ALA A 258 -15.92 -0.89 14.96
CA ALA A 258 -15.88 -1.83 16.08
C ALA A 258 -14.43 -1.98 16.56
N LEU A 259 -14.22 -1.84 17.87
CA LEU A 259 -12.94 -2.06 18.55
C LEU A 259 -12.91 -3.49 19.07
N GLY A 260 -12.05 -4.33 18.50
CA GLY A 260 -11.95 -5.74 18.85
C GLY A 260 -11.12 -5.98 20.11
N LYS A 261 -11.02 -7.24 20.52
CA LYS A 261 -10.28 -7.69 21.71
C LYS A 261 -8.85 -7.14 21.76
N ARG A 262 -8.16 -7.10 20.61
CA ARG A 262 -6.75 -6.69 20.52
C ARG A 262 -6.54 -5.18 20.66
N ALA A 263 -7.58 -4.37 20.44
CA ALA A 263 -7.55 -2.93 20.74
C ALA A 263 -8.06 -2.61 22.16
N LEU A 264 -8.92 -3.46 22.73
CA LEU A 264 -9.53 -3.20 24.04
C LEU A 264 -8.66 -3.62 25.23
N SER A 265 -7.57 -4.37 25.01
CA SER A 265 -6.76 -4.92 26.11
C SER A 265 -5.27 -4.97 25.80
N GLY A 266 -4.45 -4.73 26.83
CA GLY A 266 -3.00 -4.88 26.77
C GLY A 266 -2.28 -3.96 25.76
N ARG A 267 -2.86 -2.80 25.44
CA ARG A 267 -2.24 -1.78 24.58
C ARG A 267 -1.94 -0.52 25.39
N SER A 268 -0.80 0.07 25.11
CA SER A 268 -0.39 1.38 25.57
C SER A 268 -1.14 2.50 24.83
N PRO A 269 -1.15 3.75 25.37
CA PRO A 269 -1.69 4.90 24.66
C PRO A 269 -1.08 5.10 23.26
N ASN A 270 0.24 4.90 23.11
CA ASN A 270 0.98 5.06 21.87
C ASN A 270 0.57 4.03 20.81
N GLU A 271 0.45 2.76 21.19
CA GLU A 271 -0.08 1.70 20.31
C GLU A 271 -1.51 2.03 19.86
N LEU A 272 -2.36 2.50 20.78
CA LEU A 272 -3.74 2.89 20.47
C LEU A 272 -3.82 4.12 19.57
N ALA A 273 -2.92 5.09 19.74
CA ALA A 273 -2.80 6.26 18.87
C ALA A 273 -2.41 5.86 17.44
N PHE A 274 -1.44 4.95 17.29
CA PHE A 274 -1.06 4.41 15.99
C PHE A 274 -2.24 3.70 15.30
N ILE A 275 -2.89 2.78 16.02
CA ILE A 275 -4.07 2.05 15.53
C ILE A 275 -5.19 3.01 15.13
N ALA A 276 -5.44 4.03 15.96
CA ALA A 276 -6.48 5.02 15.70
C ALA A 276 -6.16 5.85 14.45
N GLY A 277 -4.95 6.40 14.33
CA GLY A 277 -4.56 7.22 13.19
C GLY A 277 -4.60 6.45 11.87
N GLN A 278 -4.08 5.22 11.88
CA GLN A 278 -4.15 4.33 10.73
C GLN A 278 -5.59 4.00 10.35
N ARG A 279 -6.44 3.63 11.31
CA ARG A 279 -7.83 3.30 11.00
C ARG A 279 -8.61 4.52 10.50
N LEU A 280 -8.42 5.69 11.11
CA LEU A 280 -9.10 6.92 10.74
C LEU A 280 -8.73 7.38 9.33
N ALA A 281 -7.49 7.18 8.88
CA ALA A 281 -7.07 7.55 7.52
C ALA A 281 -7.94 6.89 6.42
N TYR A 282 -8.42 5.67 6.67
CA TYR A 282 -9.34 4.99 5.76
C TYR A 282 -10.75 5.58 5.78
N TYR A 283 -11.19 6.29 6.82
CA TYR A 283 -12.51 6.94 6.87
C TYR A 283 -12.62 8.20 6.00
N ARG A 284 -11.53 8.61 5.35
CA ARG A 284 -11.57 9.66 4.34
C ARG A 284 -12.31 9.16 3.09
N PRO A 285 -13.21 9.95 2.47
CA PRO A 285 -14.02 9.51 1.33
C PRO A 285 -13.20 8.89 0.20
N GLU A 286 -12.06 9.51 -0.11
CA GLU A 286 -11.14 9.07 -1.15
C GLU A 286 -10.48 7.71 -0.88
N ARG A 287 -10.54 7.18 0.35
CA ARG A 287 -9.89 5.92 0.75
C ARG A 287 -10.85 4.88 1.31
N PHE A 288 -12.06 5.28 1.71
CA PHE A 288 -13.00 4.42 2.41
C PHE A 288 -13.40 3.19 1.61
N VAL A 289 -13.34 3.25 0.28
CA VAL A 289 -13.56 2.10 -0.59
C VAL A 289 -12.59 0.94 -0.29
N ARG A 290 -11.37 1.18 0.21
CA ARG A 290 -10.42 0.12 0.62
C ARG A 290 -10.97 -0.76 1.75
N LEU A 291 -11.83 -0.20 2.61
CA LEU A 291 -12.48 -0.96 3.67
C LEU A 291 -13.68 -1.76 3.18
N LEU A 292 -14.30 -1.33 2.07
CA LEU A 292 -15.48 -1.98 1.48
C LEU A 292 -15.09 -3.06 0.48
N VAL A 293 -14.05 -2.79 -0.31
CA VAL A 293 -13.57 -3.61 -1.42
C VAL A 293 -12.05 -3.77 -1.28
N PRO A 294 -11.60 -4.70 -0.40
CA PRO A 294 -10.19 -4.89 -0.12
C PRO A 294 -9.45 -5.59 -1.27
N ASP A 295 -10.15 -6.41 -2.06
CA ASP A 295 -9.60 -7.14 -3.20
C ASP A 295 -9.36 -6.21 -4.41
N ILE A 296 -8.24 -6.42 -5.10
CA ILE A 296 -7.79 -5.54 -6.19
C ILE A 296 -8.58 -5.77 -7.48
N VAL A 297 -9.00 -7.00 -7.75
CA VAL A 297 -9.80 -7.33 -8.93
C VAL A 297 -11.19 -6.72 -8.79
N ASP A 298 -11.81 -6.88 -7.62
CA ASP A 298 -13.11 -6.27 -7.33
C ASP A 298 -13.03 -4.73 -7.37
N LEU A 299 -11.92 -4.16 -6.88
CA LEU A 299 -11.68 -2.71 -6.95
C LEU A 299 -11.53 -2.22 -8.41
N GLN A 300 -10.90 -3.01 -9.29
CA GLN A 300 -10.81 -2.73 -10.72
C GLN A 300 -12.17 -2.73 -11.39
N ASP A 301 -12.98 -3.75 -11.14
CA ASP A 301 -14.32 -3.83 -11.72
C ASP A 301 -15.21 -2.68 -11.18
N LEU A 302 -15.07 -2.30 -9.91
CA LEU A 302 -15.76 -1.14 -9.33
C LEU A 302 -15.31 0.19 -9.95
N PHE A 303 -14.00 0.41 -10.13
CA PHE A 303 -13.48 1.62 -10.76
C PHE A 303 -13.96 1.76 -12.21
N LEU A 304 -13.91 0.68 -12.99
CA LEU A 304 -14.44 0.65 -14.34
C LEU A 304 -15.95 0.89 -14.39
N ALA A 305 -16.70 0.40 -13.38
CA ALA A 305 -18.12 0.69 -13.26
C ALA A 305 -18.38 2.19 -13.09
N ALA A 306 -17.62 2.84 -12.21
CA ALA A 306 -17.71 4.28 -12.00
C ALA A 306 -17.36 5.07 -13.28
N LEU A 307 -16.31 4.68 -14.01
CA LEU A 307 -15.98 5.32 -15.29
C LEU A 307 -17.08 5.12 -16.34
N SER A 308 -17.73 3.94 -16.38
CA SER A 308 -18.83 3.67 -17.31
C SER A 308 -20.09 4.50 -17.01
N LEU A 309 -20.30 4.86 -15.74
CA LEU A 309 -21.38 5.77 -15.32
C LEU A 309 -21.07 7.23 -15.72
N GLY A 310 -19.80 7.63 -15.65
CA GLY A 310 -19.34 8.93 -16.15
C GLY A 310 -19.33 9.03 -17.68
N ASN A 311 -19.05 7.93 -18.38
CA ASN A 311 -19.12 7.86 -19.84
C ASN A 311 -19.71 6.52 -20.31
N PRO A 312 -21.01 6.47 -20.67
CA PRO A 312 -21.65 5.25 -21.18
C PRO A 312 -21.05 4.71 -22.48
N LYS A 313 -20.26 5.51 -23.21
CA LYS A 313 -19.57 5.10 -24.45
C LYS A 313 -18.17 4.56 -24.20
N LEU A 314 -17.77 4.34 -22.95
CA LEU A 314 -16.46 3.79 -22.60
C LEU A 314 -16.20 2.47 -23.36
N PRO A 315 -15.11 2.38 -24.14
CA PRO A 315 -14.78 1.17 -24.88
C PRO A 315 -14.29 0.08 -23.92
N LEU A 316 -15.18 -0.85 -23.58
CA LEU A 316 -14.89 -2.05 -22.81
C LEU A 316 -15.06 -3.28 -23.68
N ASN A 317 -14.15 -4.24 -23.56
CA ASN A 317 -14.34 -5.56 -24.18
C ASN A 317 -15.54 -6.30 -23.54
N ALA A 318 -16.08 -7.31 -24.22
CA ALA A 318 -17.30 -7.99 -23.81
C ALA A 318 -17.19 -8.64 -22.41
N THR A 319 -16.05 -9.28 -22.11
CA THR A 319 -15.79 -9.95 -20.83
C THR A 319 -15.80 -8.96 -19.67
N VAL A 320 -15.09 -7.84 -19.82
CA VAL A 320 -15.02 -6.77 -18.80
C VAL A 320 -16.39 -6.12 -18.63
N ARG A 321 -17.08 -5.81 -19.74
CA ARG A 321 -18.43 -5.24 -19.69
C ARG A 321 -19.39 -6.13 -18.89
N HIS A 322 -19.37 -7.45 -19.10
CA HIS A 322 -20.23 -8.39 -18.39
C HIS A 322 -20.00 -8.37 -16.87
N ARG A 323 -18.77 -8.15 -16.39
CA ARG A 323 -18.48 -8.04 -14.95
C ARG A 323 -18.86 -6.67 -14.36
N VAL A 324 -18.62 -5.62 -15.12
CA VAL A 324 -18.76 -4.22 -14.70
C VAL A 324 -20.21 -3.74 -14.73
N GLU A 325 -20.99 -4.15 -15.71
CA GLU A 325 -22.36 -3.67 -15.93
C GLU A 325 -23.32 -3.96 -14.76
N PRO A 326 -23.30 -5.15 -14.11
CA PRO A 326 -24.08 -5.40 -12.90
C PRO A 326 -23.73 -4.44 -11.75
N ILE A 327 -22.45 -4.13 -11.56
CA ILE A 327 -21.97 -3.21 -10.51
C ILE A 327 -22.48 -1.79 -10.81
N ALA A 328 -22.32 -1.33 -12.05
CA ALA A 328 -22.82 -0.02 -12.47
C ALA A 328 -24.36 0.10 -12.28
N LYS A 329 -25.12 -0.94 -12.66
CA LYS A 329 -26.58 -0.98 -12.47
C LYS A 329 -27.01 -0.96 -10.99
N ALA A 330 -26.22 -1.55 -10.10
CA ALA A 330 -26.50 -1.53 -8.67
C ALA A 330 -26.22 -0.16 -8.03
N ILE A 331 -25.19 0.55 -8.51
CA ILE A 331 -24.75 1.84 -7.96
C ILE A 331 -25.54 3.00 -8.54
N GLN A 332 -25.86 2.98 -9.84
CA GLN A 332 -26.49 4.11 -10.55
C GLN A 332 -27.74 4.69 -9.87
N PRO A 333 -28.69 3.90 -9.34
CA PRO A 333 -29.90 4.45 -8.71
C PRO A 333 -29.64 5.15 -7.37
N LEU A 334 -28.46 4.93 -6.79
CA LEU A 334 -28.04 5.49 -5.51
C LEU A 334 -27.20 6.77 -5.67
N LEU A 335 -26.87 7.15 -6.91
CA LEU A 335 -26.13 8.37 -7.20
C LEU A 335 -27.07 9.55 -7.40
N GLU A 336 -26.72 10.69 -6.81
CA GLU A 336 -27.36 11.97 -7.06
C GLU A 336 -26.87 12.58 -8.39
N SER A 337 -27.66 13.49 -8.98
CA SER A 337 -27.28 14.16 -10.24
C SER A 337 -25.90 14.82 -10.16
N ARG A 338 -25.57 15.46 -9.02
CA ARG A 338 -24.26 16.09 -8.80
C ARG A 338 -23.11 15.09 -8.80
N GLU A 339 -23.34 13.86 -8.35
CA GLU A 339 -22.32 12.81 -8.29
C GLU A 339 -22.10 12.24 -9.70
N VAL A 340 -23.16 12.08 -10.48
CA VAL A 340 -23.05 11.70 -11.90
C VAL A 340 -22.27 12.77 -12.69
N ASP A 341 -22.54 14.05 -12.46
CA ASP A 341 -21.80 15.15 -13.08
C ASP A 341 -20.31 15.14 -12.64
N ALA A 342 -20.04 14.88 -11.35
CA ALA A 342 -18.68 14.72 -10.84
C ALA A 342 -17.95 13.53 -11.49
N LEU A 343 -18.64 12.41 -11.74
CA LEU A 343 -18.07 11.27 -12.47
C LEU A 343 -17.73 11.61 -13.93
N ARG A 344 -18.57 12.40 -14.61
CA ARG A 344 -18.26 12.90 -15.97
C ARG A 344 -16.99 13.75 -15.96
N ALA A 345 -16.88 14.67 -14.99
CA ALA A 345 -15.70 15.54 -14.86
C ALA A 345 -14.44 14.73 -14.49
N ALA A 346 -14.55 13.75 -13.59
CA ALA A 346 -13.44 12.87 -13.23
C ALA A 346 -13.00 11.99 -14.41
N TYR A 347 -13.95 11.47 -15.21
CA TYR A 347 -13.65 10.74 -16.43
C TYR A 347 -12.93 11.59 -17.49
N ALA A 348 -13.36 12.85 -17.67
CA ALA A 348 -12.69 13.78 -18.59
C ALA A 348 -11.24 14.00 -18.19
N ARG A 349 -10.99 14.33 -16.91
CA ARG A 349 -9.64 14.46 -16.35
C ARG A 349 -8.82 13.18 -16.49
N PHE A 350 -9.42 12.02 -16.20
CA PHE A 350 -8.77 10.72 -16.37
C PHE A 350 -8.31 10.48 -17.81
N SER A 351 -9.17 10.82 -18.77
CA SER A 351 -8.86 10.67 -20.21
C SER A 351 -7.76 11.65 -20.65
N GLU A 352 -7.78 12.90 -20.16
CA GLU A 352 -6.73 13.90 -20.43
C GLU A 352 -5.35 13.47 -19.90
N HIS A 353 -5.31 12.71 -18.80
CA HIS A 353 -4.08 12.18 -18.20
C HIS A 353 -3.67 10.81 -18.76
N GLY A 354 -4.17 10.44 -19.94
CA GLY A 354 -3.78 9.23 -20.66
C GLY A 354 -4.62 7.98 -20.34
N GLY A 355 -5.63 8.08 -19.49
CA GLY A 355 -6.60 7.00 -19.26
C GLY A 355 -6.01 5.74 -18.63
N MET A 356 -4.91 5.85 -17.89
CA MET A 356 -4.26 4.75 -17.20
C MET A 356 -4.34 4.95 -15.68
N ALA A 357 -4.84 3.93 -14.97
CA ALA A 357 -4.82 3.86 -13.51
C ALA A 357 -4.15 2.55 -13.08
N ASN A 358 -3.34 2.59 -12.03
CA ASN A 358 -2.78 1.40 -11.43
C ASN A 358 -3.38 1.21 -10.03
N LEU A 359 -4.47 0.45 -9.95
CA LEU A 359 -5.20 0.27 -8.69
C LEU A 359 -4.43 -0.53 -7.65
N GLN A 360 -3.48 -1.39 -8.06
CA GLN A 360 -2.57 -2.05 -7.13
C GLN A 360 -1.66 -1.01 -6.46
N ARG A 361 -1.03 -0.13 -7.25
CA ARG A 361 -0.17 0.94 -6.75
C ARG A 361 -0.95 1.92 -5.88
N TRP A 362 -2.13 2.33 -6.33
CA TRP A 362 -3.03 3.19 -5.55
C TRP A 362 -3.42 2.55 -4.21
N ALA A 363 -3.79 1.26 -4.20
CA ALA A 363 -4.16 0.56 -2.97
C ALA A 363 -2.99 0.48 -1.98
N VAL A 364 -1.78 0.14 -2.45
CA VAL A 364 -0.57 0.17 -1.62
C VAL A 364 -0.29 1.58 -1.09
N ALA A 365 -0.38 2.60 -1.93
CA ALA A 365 -0.19 3.99 -1.54
C ALA A 365 -1.22 4.45 -0.48
N ALA A 366 -2.48 4.01 -0.59
CA ALA A 366 -3.51 4.27 0.40
C ALA A 366 -3.19 3.60 1.75
N ASP A 367 -2.74 2.35 1.71
CA ASP A 367 -2.38 1.58 2.91
C ASP A 367 -1.14 2.17 3.60
N LEU A 368 -0.11 2.58 2.84
CA LEU A 368 1.07 3.30 3.36
C LEU A 368 0.71 4.68 3.93
N THR A 369 -0.19 5.42 3.27
CA THR A 369 -0.70 6.70 3.80
C THR A 369 -1.37 6.50 5.17
N ALA A 370 -2.13 5.42 5.34
CA ALA A 370 -2.73 5.09 6.62
C ALA A 370 -1.66 4.79 7.70
N LEU A 371 -0.60 4.07 7.36
CA LEU A 371 0.51 3.82 8.28
C LEU A 371 1.21 5.12 8.69
N ARG A 372 1.48 6.02 7.74
CA ARG A 372 2.06 7.35 8.03
C ARG A 372 1.16 8.18 8.93
N ALA A 373 -0.16 8.09 8.78
CA ALA A 373 -1.12 8.76 9.66
C ALA A 373 -1.06 8.21 11.10
N GLY A 374 -0.96 6.88 11.25
CA GLY A 374 -0.74 6.25 12.55
C GLY A 374 0.59 6.68 13.18
N PHE A 375 1.68 6.64 12.41
CA PHE A 375 3.02 7.05 12.85
C PHE A 375 3.08 8.54 13.23
N THR A 376 2.36 9.41 12.54
CA THR A 376 2.30 10.84 12.89
C THR A 376 1.78 11.06 14.31
N LEU A 377 0.90 10.18 14.81
CA LEU A 377 0.34 10.27 16.16
C LEU A 377 1.18 9.56 17.22
N CYS A 378 2.05 8.64 16.80
CA CYS A 378 2.98 7.90 17.65
C CYS A 378 4.30 7.75 16.87
N PRO A 379 5.23 8.71 17.03
CA PRO A 379 6.44 8.78 16.21
C PRO A 379 7.52 7.79 16.68
N ASP A 380 7.15 6.51 16.80
CA ASP A 380 7.99 5.41 17.26
C ASP A 380 7.91 4.25 16.25
N LEU A 381 9.05 3.91 15.65
CA LEU A 381 9.13 2.87 14.61
C LEU A 381 8.92 1.47 15.19
N ALA A 382 9.33 1.22 16.43
CA ALA A 382 9.12 -0.07 17.10
C ALA A 382 7.63 -0.28 17.42
N VAL A 383 6.91 0.77 17.83
CA VAL A 383 5.45 0.71 18.00
C VAL A 383 4.77 0.45 16.66
N ALA A 384 5.16 1.16 15.60
CA ALA A 384 4.61 0.96 14.26
C ALA A 384 4.81 -0.49 13.78
N GLU A 385 6.01 -1.04 13.94
CA GLU A 385 6.35 -2.42 13.60
C GLU A 385 5.47 -3.42 14.35
N ALA A 386 5.38 -3.27 15.67
CA ALA A 386 4.55 -4.14 16.51
C ALA A 386 3.08 -4.09 16.10
N MET A 387 2.54 -2.92 15.75
CA MET A 387 1.14 -2.75 15.36
C MET A 387 0.84 -3.30 13.97
N VAL A 388 1.77 -3.15 13.01
CA VAL A 388 1.64 -3.77 11.69
C VAL A 388 1.67 -5.30 11.82
N ALA A 389 2.58 -5.83 12.62
CA ALA A 389 2.67 -7.27 12.90
C ALA A 389 1.41 -7.81 13.58
N LEU A 390 0.87 -7.08 14.56
CA LEU A 390 -0.37 -7.44 15.29
C LEU A 390 -1.58 -7.58 14.35
N GLN A 391 -1.61 -6.78 13.28
CA GLN A 391 -2.65 -6.76 12.26
C GLN A 391 -2.41 -7.77 11.13
N GLY A 392 -1.29 -8.49 11.14
CA GLY A 392 -0.90 -9.43 10.08
C GLY A 392 -0.47 -8.74 8.77
N GLY A 393 -0.06 -7.48 8.83
CA GLY A 393 0.42 -6.73 7.66
C GLY A 393 1.86 -7.10 7.27
N ALA A 394 2.26 -6.70 6.06
CA ALA A 394 3.63 -6.83 5.60
C ALA A 394 4.53 -5.81 6.33
N VAL A 395 5.24 -6.29 7.36
CA VAL A 395 6.06 -5.44 8.24
C VAL A 395 7.19 -4.74 7.49
N GLN A 396 7.99 -5.48 6.72
CA GLN A 396 9.19 -4.94 6.09
C GLN A 396 8.88 -3.75 5.16
N PRO A 397 7.97 -3.84 4.17
CA PRO A 397 7.65 -2.71 3.30
C PRO A 397 7.02 -1.53 4.05
N ALA A 398 6.26 -1.79 5.12
CA ALA A 398 5.67 -0.76 5.95
C ALA A 398 6.73 0.06 6.69
N ILE A 399 7.71 -0.61 7.31
CA ILE A 399 8.79 0.05 8.04
C ILE A 399 9.74 0.76 7.09
N ASP A 400 10.04 0.19 5.93
CA ASP A 400 10.87 0.82 4.92
C ASP A 400 10.24 2.15 4.42
N ASP A 401 8.93 2.17 4.17
CA ASP A 401 8.21 3.42 3.86
C ASP A 401 8.27 4.44 5.00
N LEU A 402 8.12 4.00 6.25
CA LEU A 402 8.16 4.87 7.43
C LEU A 402 9.56 5.44 7.69
N ILE A 403 10.64 4.69 7.43
CA ILE A 403 12.02 5.20 7.50
C ILE A 403 12.24 6.32 6.47
N VAL A 404 11.79 6.11 5.23
CA VAL A 404 11.84 7.14 4.18
C VAL A 404 10.99 8.34 4.57
N PHE A 405 9.81 8.12 5.15
CA PHE A 405 8.92 9.18 5.57
C PHE A 405 9.49 10.02 6.72
N VAL A 406 9.95 9.38 7.80
CA VAL A 406 10.44 10.05 9.02
C VAL A 406 11.68 10.90 8.76
N THR A 407 12.54 10.47 7.84
CA THR A 407 13.78 11.19 7.48
C THR A 407 13.59 12.27 6.40
N GLY A 408 12.39 12.33 5.80
CA GLY A 408 12.09 13.21 4.67
C GLY A 408 11.49 14.57 5.04
N ASP A 409 11.54 15.51 4.10
CA ASP A 409 11.02 16.88 4.25
C ASP A 409 9.52 16.94 4.61
N ARG A 410 8.74 15.98 4.10
CA ARG A 410 7.29 15.95 4.30
C ARG A 410 6.93 15.74 5.77
N TYR A 411 7.64 14.85 6.47
CA TYR A 411 7.39 14.60 7.88
C TYR A 411 7.91 15.74 8.76
N ALA A 412 9.09 16.29 8.43
CA ALA A 412 9.60 17.49 9.11
C ALA A 412 8.60 18.66 9.03
N ALA A 413 8.01 18.91 7.86
CA ALA A 413 7.00 19.95 7.68
C ALA A 413 5.69 19.66 8.45
N ILE A 414 5.30 18.38 8.58
CA ILE A 414 4.15 17.98 9.44
C ILE A 414 4.46 18.30 10.90
N ARG A 415 5.64 17.92 11.39
CA ARG A 415 6.05 18.17 12.78
C ARG A 415 6.07 19.66 13.10
N GLU A 416 6.64 20.47 12.20
CA GLU A 416 6.64 21.93 12.33
C GLU A 416 5.23 22.51 12.42
N LYS A 417 4.34 22.15 11.48
CA LYS A 417 2.95 22.61 11.48
C LYS A 417 2.18 22.20 12.73
N MET A 418 2.46 21.03 13.28
CA MET A 418 1.82 20.51 14.49
C MET A 418 2.49 20.98 15.78
N GLY A 419 3.57 21.77 15.72
CA GLY A 419 4.32 22.24 16.88
C GLY A 419 5.01 21.11 17.65
N LEU A 420 5.43 20.05 16.95
CA LEU A 420 6.04 18.84 17.52
C LEU A 420 7.58 18.86 17.47
N THR A 421 8.17 19.92 16.93
CA THR A 421 9.62 20.01 16.71
C THR A 421 10.37 20.00 18.03
N VAL A 422 11.47 19.26 18.10
CA VAL A 422 12.36 19.32 19.27
C VAL A 422 13.03 20.69 19.34
N ALA A 423 13.23 21.21 20.56
CA ALA A 423 13.93 22.47 20.75
C ALA A 423 15.42 22.32 20.41
N SER A 424 15.98 23.33 19.74
CA SER A 424 17.42 23.45 19.43
C SER A 424 18.25 23.81 20.64
#